data_AF-A0A380FFS5-F1
#
_entry.id   AF-A0A380FFS5-F1
#
_cell.length_a   1.000
_cell.length_b   1.000
_cell.length_c   1.000
_cell.angle_alpha   90.00
_cell.angle_beta   90.00
_cell.angle_gamma   90.00
#
_symmetry.space_group_name_H-M   'P 1'
#
loop_
_entity.id
_entity.type
_entity.pdbx_description
1 polymer ?
#
loop_
_entity_poly.entity_id
_entity_poly.type
_entity_poly.pdbx_seq_one_letter_code
_entity_poly.pdbx_strand_id
1 'polypeptide(L)'
;MKLKTTLKNEVIIIATGMQGEPVEALNQMALKKHKIMNIEPGDSVFLAITASANMEVIVGNTLNELVRAGAEIIPNNKKIHASSHGCMEELKMMINIMKPEYFLPVNGEFKMQIAHAKLANEAGVQPEKIFLVEKGDVVNFNGEEMILNEKVNSGNVLIDGIGVGDVGNIVLRDRHLLAEDGIFIAVVTLDPKNRRIAAGPEIQSRGFVYVRESEALLNEAEEKSKRDCRIRFTREKNRMV
;
A
#
# COMPACT_ATOMS: atom_id res chain seq x y z
N MET A 1 1.76 -32.17 21.00
CA MET A 1 2.00 -31.88 19.56
C MET A 1 3.25 -32.64 19.15
N LYS A 2 3.14 -33.64 18.27
CA LYS A 2 4.21 -34.62 17.94
C LYS A 2 5.53 -34.00 17.44
N LEU A 3 5.53 -32.72 17.06
CA LEU A 3 6.70 -32.01 16.53
C LEU A 3 7.85 -31.85 17.54
N LYS A 4 7.57 -31.75 18.86
CA LYS A 4 8.65 -31.62 19.87
C LYS A 4 9.39 -32.94 20.16
N THR A 5 8.84 -34.06 19.71
CA THR A 5 9.37 -35.41 20.00
C THR A 5 10.06 -36.06 18.80
N THR A 6 9.92 -35.48 17.61
CA THR A 6 10.55 -35.95 16.37
C THR A 6 11.97 -35.40 16.26
N LEU A 7 12.89 -36.16 15.65
CA LEU A 7 14.24 -35.68 15.38
C LEU A 7 14.20 -34.50 14.39
N LYS A 8 15.05 -33.50 14.59
CA LYS A 8 15.03 -32.25 13.80
C LYS A 8 15.15 -32.47 12.29
N ASN A 9 15.95 -33.46 11.88
CA ASN A 9 16.18 -33.82 10.48
C ASN A 9 15.01 -34.55 9.81
N GLU A 10 13.93 -34.84 10.54
CA GLU A 10 12.72 -35.48 10.03
C GLU A 10 11.52 -34.52 10.00
N VAL A 11 11.76 -33.22 10.26
CA VAL A 11 10.71 -32.20 10.33
C VAL A 11 10.88 -31.21 9.18
N ILE A 12 9.82 -31.05 8.39
CA ILE A 12 9.67 -29.98 7.40
C ILE A 12 8.45 -29.15 7.77
N ILE A 13 8.60 -27.83 7.76
CA ILE A 13 7.53 -26.89 8.06
C ILE A 13 7.25 -26.10 6.80
N ILE A 14 6.01 -26.16 6.35
CA ILE A 14 5.53 -25.41 5.20
C ILE A 14 4.59 -24.33 5.74
N ALA A 15 5.04 -23.08 5.69
CA ALA A 15 4.22 -21.92 5.99
C ALA A 15 3.61 -21.39 4.69
N THR A 16 2.29 -21.26 4.64
CA THR A 16 1.53 -20.79 3.47
C THR A 16 0.66 -19.61 3.83
N GLY A 17 0.41 -18.73 2.87
CA GLY A 17 -0.45 -17.55 2.99
C GLY A 17 -0.59 -16.86 1.64
N MET A 18 -1.56 -15.95 1.55
CA MET A 18 -1.89 -15.28 0.30
C MET A 18 -1.04 -14.03 0.07
N GLN A 19 -0.75 -13.27 1.12
CA GLN A 19 -0.03 -12.00 1.09
C GLN A 19 0.79 -11.78 2.36
N GLY A 20 2.05 -12.21 2.32
CA GLY A 20 3.04 -11.85 3.35
C GLY A 20 2.82 -12.44 4.74
N GLU A 21 1.73 -13.15 5.01
CA GLU A 21 1.53 -13.88 6.27
C GLU A 21 2.63 -14.90 6.56
N PRO A 22 3.18 -15.63 5.56
CA PRO A 22 4.32 -16.52 5.80
C PRO A 22 5.57 -15.76 6.24
N VAL A 23 5.80 -14.58 5.67
CA VAL A 23 6.93 -13.72 6.00
C VAL A 23 6.77 -13.18 7.42
N GLU A 24 5.57 -12.74 7.79
CA GLU A 24 5.28 -12.30 9.16
C GLU A 24 5.40 -13.45 10.17
N ALA A 25 4.89 -14.64 9.83
CA ALA A 25 5.06 -15.82 10.68
C ALA A 25 6.55 -16.15 10.91
N LEU A 26 7.36 -16.14 9.84
CA LEU A 26 8.81 -16.32 9.94
C LEU A 26 9.47 -15.24 10.80
N ASN A 27 9.06 -13.98 10.66
CA ASN A 27 9.56 -12.88 11.49
C ASN A 27 9.23 -13.10 12.98
N GLN A 28 8.00 -13.52 13.30
CA GLN A 28 7.62 -13.86 14.68
C GLN A 28 8.40 -15.07 15.22
N MET A 29 8.69 -16.07 14.37
CA MET A 29 9.51 -17.24 14.75
C MET A 29 10.97 -16.84 15.01
N ALA A 30 11.53 -15.92 14.22
CA ALA A 30 12.87 -15.38 14.43
C ALA A 30 12.98 -14.58 15.73
N LEU A 31 11.97 -13.75 16.03
CA LEU A 31 11.88 -12.94 17.25
C LEU A 31 11.47 -13.74 18.50
N LYS A 32 11.35 -15.06 18.40
CA LYS A 32 10.92 -15.97 19.48
C LYS A 32 9.53 -15.69 20.06
N LYS A 33 8.65 -15.09 19.27
CA LYS A 33 7.28 -14.71 19.65
C LYS A 33 6.21 -15.66 19.12
N HIS A 34 6.58 -16.58 18.24
CA HIS A 34 5.63 -17.50 17.64
C HIS A 34 5.26 -18.63 18.62
N LYS A 35 3.94 -18.84 18.82
CA LYS A 35 3.41 -19.67 19.92
C LYS A 35 3.73 -21.16 19.81
N ILE A 36 3.94 -21.64 18.59
CA ILE A 36 4.05 -23.08 18.30
C ILE A 36 5.52 -23.51 18.24
N MET A 37 6.34 -22.73 17.54
CA MET A 37 7.74 -23.03 17.27
C MET A 37 8.47 -21.72 16.94
N ASN A 38 9.75 -21.66 17.28
CA ASN A 38 10.63 -20.54 16.99
C ASN A 38 11.89 -21.07 16.29
N ILE A 39 12.58 -20.19 15.59
CA ILE A 39 13.84 -20.52 14.91
C ILE A 39 14.93 -20.80 15.94
N GLU A 40 15.66 -21.87 15.72
CA GLU A 40 16.84 -22.25 16.48
C GLU A 40 18.11 -22.22 15.61
N PRO A 41 19.30 -22.05 16.21
CA PRO A 41 20.55 -22.11 15.46
C PRO A 41 20.69 -23.45 14.72
N GLY A 42 21.00 -23.37 13.42
CA GLY A 42 21.15 -24.52 12.53
C GLY A 42 19.88 -24.90 11.75
N ASP A 43 18.75 -24.23 11.97
CA ASP A 43 17.57 -24.40 11.12
C ASP A 43 17.82 -23.80 9.73
N SER A 44 17.43 -24.51 8.67
CA SER A 44 17.49 -23.99 7.30
C SER A 44 16.15 -23.39 6.89
N VAL A 45 16.17 -22.18 6.36
CA VAL A 45 14.97 -21.47 5.90
C VAL A 45 15.00 -21.29 4.40
N PHE A 46 13.94 -21.75 3.75
CA PHE A 46 13.74 -21.66 2.31
C PHE A 46 12.58 -20.73 1.99
N LEU A 47 12.85 -19.65 1.24
CA LEU A 47 11.84 -18.70 0.79
C LEU A 47 11.47 -18.97 -0.67
N ALA A 48 10.36 -19.67 -0.88
CA ALA A 48 9.83 -20.02 -2.20
C ALA A 48 9.02 -18.88 -2.86
N ILE A 49 9.29 -17.62 -2.50
CA ILE A 49 8.54 -16.45 -2.97
C ILE A 49 9.46 -15.46 -3.69
N THR A 50 8.90 -14.76 -4.67
CA THR A 50 9.49 -13.52 -5.18
C THR A 50 8.79 -12.37 -4.46
N ALA A 51 9.55 -11.50 -3.79
CA ALA A 51 8.98 -10.33 -3.16
C ALA A 51 8.36 -9.43 -4.22
N SER A 52 7.08 -9.10 -4.07
CA SER A 52 6.49 -7.99 -4.80
C SER A 52 7.15 -6.68 -4.35
N ALA A 53 7.13 -5.65 -5.20
CA ALA A 53 7.85 -4.39 -4.95
C ALA A 53 7.51 -3.74 -3.58
N ASN A 54 6.26 -3.90 -3.12
CA ASN A 54 5.81 -3.40 -1.82
C ASN A 54 6.27 -4.22 -0.60
N MET A 55 6.81 -5.42 -0.82
CA MET A 55 7.21 -6.35 0.23
C MET A 55 8.73 -6.45 0.43
N GLU A 56 9.53 -5.86 -0.45
CA GLU A 56 10.99 -5.98 -0.43
C GLU A 56 11.60 -5.62 0.94
N VAL A 57 11.13 -4.53 1.55
CA VAL A 57 11.60 -4.08 2.88
C VAL A 57 11.22 -5.09 3.98
N ILE A 58 9.99 -5.59 3.96
CA ILE A 58 9.49 -6.55 4.97
C ILE A 58 10.28 -7.86 4.88
N VAL A 59 10.47 -8.37 3.67
CA VAL A 59 11.25 -9.59 3.41
C VAL A 59 12.71 -9.39 3.82
N GLY A 60 13.32 -8.25 3.46
CA GLY A 60 14.69 -7.92 3.84
C GLY A 60 14.90 -7.87 5.35
N ASN A 61 13.99 -7.22 6.08
CA ASN A 61 14.04 -7.16 7.54
C ASN A 61 13.86 -8.55 8.16
N THR A 62 12.93 -9.35 7.65
CA THR A 62 12.70 -10.72 8.12
C THR A 62 13.94 -11.59 7.92
N LEU A 63 14.59 -11.50 6.76
CA LEU A 63 15.85 -12.19 6.49
C LEU A 63 16.94 -11.83 7.49
N ASN A 64 17.07 -10.55 7.83
CA ASN A 64 18.04 -10.10 8.84
C ASN A 64 17.75 -10.72 10.21
N GLU A 65 16.49 -10.76 10.65
CA GLU A 65 16.12 -11.37 11.93
C GLU A 65 16.34 -12.89 11.94
N LEU A 66 16.06 -13.57 10.82
CA LEU A 66 16.32 -15.02 10.69
C LEU A 66 17.81 -15.34 10.81
N VAL A 67 18.67 -14.56 10.13
CA VAL A 67 20.13 -14.71 10.25
C VAL A 67 20.60 -14.42 11.67
N ARG A 68 20.05 -13.38 12.33
CA ARG A 68 20.33 -13.10 13.75
C ARG A 68 19.91 -14.22 14.69
N ALA A 69 18.83 -14.94 14.36
CA ALA A 69 18.37 -16.11 15.11
C ALA A 69 19.25 -17.36 14.89
N GLY A 70 20.20 -17.31 13.94
CA GLY A 70 21.13 -18.40 13.63
C GLY A 70 20.62 -19.38 12.57
N ALA A 71 19.61 -18.98 11.78
CA ALA A 71 19.15 -19.79 10.65
C ALA A 71 20.08 -19.66 9.44
N GLU A 72 20.20 -20.76 8.69
CA GLU A 72 20.82 -20.77 7.38
C GLU A 72 19.79 -20.41 6.31
N ILE A 73 20.02 -19.30 5.60
CA ILE A 73 19.14 -18.86 4.53
C ILE A 73 19.57 -19.50 3.22
N ILE A 74 18.67 -20.27 2.61
CA ILE A 74 18.89 -20.81 1.27
C ILE A 74 18.32 -19.78 0.27
N PRO A 75 19.18 -19.12 -0.54
CA PRO A 75 18.73 -18.08 -1.44
C PRO A 75 17.84 -18.66 -2.55
N ASN A 76 16.80 -17.90 -2.90
CA ASN A 76 15.98 -18.23 -4.05
C ASN A 76 16.82 -18.06 -5.33
N ASN A 77 17.17 -19.17 -5.98
CA ASN A 77 17.86 -19.13 -7.27
C ASN A 77 16.84 -19.35 -8.41
N LYS A 78 17.15 -18.86 -9.61
CA LYS A 78 16.28 -19.00 -10.81
C LYS A 78 15.99 -20.46 -11.22
N LYS A 79 16.62 -21.46 -10.58
CA LYS A 79 16.34 -22.88 -10.84
C LYS A 79 15.22 -23.44 -9.98
N ILE A 80 14.87 -22.77 -8.87
CA ILE A 80 13.92 -23.30 -7.88
C ILE A 80 12.62 -22.48 -7.86
N HIS A 81 12.64 -21.23 -8.32
CA HIS A 81 11.44 -20.42 -8.48
C HIS A 81 11.22 -20.04 -9.95
N ALA A 82 10.02 -20.37 -10.44
CA ALA A 82 9.54 -19.95 -11.75
C ALA A 82 8.41 -18.94 -11.56
N SER A 83 8.43 -17.88 -12.37
CA SER A 83 7.30 -16.97 -12.49
C SER A 83 6.06 -17.73 -12.94
N SER A 84 4.89 -17.40 -12.40
CA SER A 84 3.61 -17.87 -12.92
C SER A 84 3.21 -17.21 -14.23
N HIS A 85 3.96 -16.19 -14.67
CA HIS A 85 3.79 -15.48 -15.94
C HIS A 85 4.93 -15.84 -16.89
N GLY A 86 4.58 -16.17 -18.13
CA GLY A 86 5.55 -16.48 -19.19
C GLY A 86 6.48 -15.32 -19.49
N CYS A 87 7.72 -15.63 -19.83
CA CYS A 87 8.70 -14.64 -20.26
C CYS A 87 8.49 -14.28 -21.73
N MET A 88 9.38 -13.41 -22.25
CA MET A 88 9.34 -12.91 -23.61
C MET A 88 9.15 -14.01 -24.68
N GLU A 89 9.87 -15.12 -24.55
CA GLU A 89 9.83 -16.21 -25.53
C GLU A 89 8.51 -16.99 -25.47
N GLU A 90 7.96 -17.26 -24.29
CA GLU A 90 6.64 -17.88 -24.17
C GLU A 90 5.53 -16.97 -24.73
N LEU A 91 5.62 -15.65 -24.50
CA LEU A 91 4.68 -14.68 -25.07
C LEU A 91 4.77 -14.66 -26.61
N LYS A 92 5.98 -14.62 -27.18
CA LYS A 92 6.18 -14.71 -28.64
C LYS A 92 5.67 -16.04 -29.19
N MET A 93 5.93 -17.15 -28.50
CA MET A 93 5.44 -18.47 -28.87
C MET A 93 3.90 -18.48 -28.95
N MET A 94 3.22 -17.93 -27.93
CA MET A 94 1.76 -17.82 -27.92
C MET A 94 1.24 -17.00 -29.12
N ILE A 95 1.86 -15.84 -29.41
CA ILE A 95 1.45 -14.98 -30.53
C ILE A 95 1.65 -15.71 -31.87
N ASN A 96 2.77 -16.42 -32.04
CA ASN A 96 3.07 -17.19 -33.25
C ASN A 96 2.13 -18.40 -33.45
N ILE A 97 1.66 -19.02 -32.37
CA ILE A 97 0.68 -20.12 -32.43
C ILE A 97 -0.69 -19.58 -32.80
N MET A 98 -1.12 -18.49 -32.15
CA MET A 98 -2.46 -17.93 -32.31
C MET A 98 -2.64 -17.16 -33.62
N LYS A 99 -1.56 -16.53 -34.14
CA LYS A 99 -1.57 -15.65 -35.31
C LYS A 99 -2.73 -14.64 -35.27
N PRO A 100 -2.81 -13.81 -34.21
CA PRO A 100 -3.93 -12.92 -34.04
C PRO A 100 -3.97 -11.85 -35.13
N GLU A 101 -5.17 -11.53 -35.62
CA GLU A 101 -5.36 -10.37 -36.49
C GLU A 101 -5.21 -9.06 -35.72
N TYR A 102 -5.82 -9.00 -34.54
CA TYR A 102 -5.77 -7.87 -33.62
C TYR A 102 -5.15 -8.28 -32.29
N PHE A 103 -4.38 -7.40 -31.67
CA PHE A 103 -3.69 -7.70 -30.42
C PHE A 103 -3.94 -6.63 -29.36
N LEU A 104 -4.48 -7.05 -28.21
CA LEU A 104 -4.61 -6.23 -27.01
C LEU A 104 -3.71 -6.82 -25.91
N PRO A 105 -2.60 -6.16 -25.53
CA PRO A 105 -1.87 -6.55 -24.34
C PRO A 105 -2.74 -6.25 -23.11
N VAL A 106 -3.11 -7.31 -22.40
CA VAL A 106 -3.83 -7.23 -21.12
C VAL A 106 -2.91 -7.62 -19.96
N ASN A 107 -3.29 -7.18 -18.75
CA ASN A 107 -2.62 -7.46 -17.48
C ASN A 107 -1.18 -6.93 -17.40
N GLY A 108 -0.92 -6.03 -16.45
CA GLY A 108 0.36 -5.37 -16.27
C GLY A 108 0.28 -3.85 -16.41
N GLU A 109 1.30 -3.17 -15.90
CA GLU A 109 1.44 -1.71 -16.00
C GLU A 109 1.62 -1.28 -17.45
N PHE A 110 1.36 0.00 -17.74
CA PHE A 110 1.47 0.55 -19.09
C PHE A 110 2.82 0.28 -19.77
N LYS A 111 3.93 0.35 -19.02
CA LYS A 111 5.28 0.01 -19.52
C LYS A 111 5.39 -1.45 -19.99
N MET A 112 4.70 -2.37 -19.31
CA MET A 112 4.67 -3.79 -19.64
C MET A 112 3.79 -4.03 -20.87
N GLN A 113 2.67 -3.31 -20.97
CA GLN A 113 1.80 -3.38 -22.15
C GLN A 113 2.49 -2.87 -23.41
N ILE A 114 3.25 -1.77 -23.32
CA ILE A 114 4.10 -1.29 -24.41
C ILE A 114 5.13 -2.35 -24.80
N ALA A 115 5.80 -2.96 -23.82
CA ALA A 115 6.78 -4.02 -24.12
C ALA A 115 6.11 -5.20 -24.85
N HIS A 116 4.94 -5.64 -24.38
CA HIS A 116 4.20 -6.74 -24.99
C HIS A 116 3.69 -6.40 -26.40
N ALA A 117 3.23 -5.17 -26.63
CA ALA A 117 2.89 -4.65 -27.95
C ALA A 117 4.10 -4.70 -28.92
N LYS A 118 5.30 -4.34 -28.44
CA LYS A 118 6.52 -4.47 -29.25
C LYS A 118 6.80 -5.93 -29.63
N LEU A 119 6.62 -6.86 -28.69
CA LEU A 119 6.79 -8.29 -28.97
C LEU A 119 5.78 -8.80 -30.01
N ALA A 120 4.53 -8.33 -29.95
CA ALA A 120 3.51 -8.68 -30.94
C ALA A 120 3.86 -8.15 -32.33
N ASN A 121 4.37 -6.92 -32.41
CA ASN A 121 4.86 -6.35 -33.67
C ASN A 121 6.05 -7.14 -34.23
N GLU A 122 7.02 -7.50 -33.38
CA GLU A 122 8.15 -8.36 -33.77
C GLU A 122 7.69 -9.77 -34.24
N ALA A 123 6.58 -10.27 -33.70
CA ALA A 123 5.98 -11.54 -34.10
C ALA A 123 5.05 -11.42 -35.33
N GLY A 124 4.93 -10.23 -35.94
CA GLY A 124 4.25 -10.01 -37.22
C GLY A 124 2.85 -9.41 -37.14
N VAL A 125 2.37 -9.01 -35.95
CA VAL A 125 1.12 -8.25 -35.84
C VAL A 125 1.36 -6.81 -36.29
N GLN A 126 0.54 -6.30 -37.21
CA GLN A 126 0.70 -4.93 -37.71
C GLN A 126 0.50 -3.90 -36.59
N PRO A 127 1.33 -2.83 -36.49
CA PRO A 127 1.20 -1.80 -35.46
C PRO A 127 -0.19 -1.20 -35.34
N GLU A 128 -0.88 -1.02 -36.46
CA GLU A 128 -2.23 -0.44 -36.55
C GLU A 128 -3.31 -1.39 -35.97
N LYS A 129 -3.00 -2.68 -35.86
CA LYS A 129 -3.87 -3.71 -35.28
C LYS A 129 -3.54 -4.02 -33.81
N ILE A 130 -2.63 -3.25 -33.20
CA ILE A 130 -2.24 -3.37 -31.79
C ILE A 130 -2.90 -2.24 -30.98
N PHE A 131 -3.74 -2.61 -30.01
CA PHE A 131 -4.55 -1.66 -29.26
C PHE A 131 -4.05 -1.57 -27.82
N LEU A 132 -3.45 -0.42 -27.47
CA LEU A 132 -3.14 -0.07 -26.09
C LEU A 132 -4.36 0.61 -25.48
N VAL A 133 -4.96 -0.02 -24.47
CA VAL A 133 -6.22 0.41 -23.87
C VAL A 133 -6.08 0.63 -22.37
N GLU A 134 -6.82 1.62 -21.87
CA GLU A 134 -6.94 1.91 -20.45
C GLU A 134 -8.23 1.32 -19.87
N LYS A 135 -8.31 1.28 -18.54
CA LYS A 135 -9.56 0.90 -17.87
C LYS A 135 -10.68 1.86 -18.29
N GLY A 136 -11.79 1.30 -18.76
CA GLY A 136 -12.95 2.06 -19.24
C GLY A 136 -12.96 2.32 -20.75
N ASP A 137 -11.87 2.05 -21.46
CA ASP A 137 -11.89 2.07 -22.93
C ASP A 137 -12.74 0.92 -23.46
N VAL A 138 -13.56 1.21 -24.47
CA VAL A 138 -14.38 0.21 -25.15
C VAL A 138 -13.78 -0.08 -26.51
N VAL A 139 -13.42 -1.34 -26.73
CA VAL A 139 -12.98 -1.83 -28.03
C VAL A 139 -14.12 -2.63 -28.65
N ASN A 140 -14.61 -2.17 -29.80
CA ASN A 140 -15.70 -2.80 -30.53
C ASN A 140 -15.16 -3.52 -31.76
N PHE A 141 -15.58 -4.77 -31.94
CA PHE A 141 -15.27 -5.56 -33.14
C PHE A 141 -16.58 -5.89 -33.84
N ASN A 142 -16.75 -5.39 -35.07
CA ASN A 142 -17.99 -5.56 -35.85
C ASN A 142 -17.96 -6.78 -36.80
N GLY A 143 -16.89 -7.59 -36.74
CA GLY A 143 -16.67 -8.73 -37.64
C GLY A 143 -15.71 -8.42 -38.80
N GLU A 144 -15.46 -7.15 -39.10
CA GLU A 144 -14.52 -6.71 -40.15
C GLU A 144 -13.39 -5.87 -39.56
N GLU A 145 -13.72 -4.89 -38.72
CA GLU A 145 -12.78 -3.97 -38.11
C GLU A 145 -12.94 -3.89 -36.59
N MET A 146 -11.83 -3.60 -35.93
CA MET A 146 -11.81 -3.31 -34.51
C MET A 146 -11.55 -1.81 -34.31
N ILE A 147 -12.43 -1.13 -33.58
CA ILE A 147 -12.37 0.33 -33.36
C ILE A 147 -12.53 0.68 -31.89
N LEU A 148 -11.97 1.84 -31.51
CA LEU A 148 -12.19 2.43 -30.19
C LEU A 148 -13.51 3.19 -30.17
N ASN A 149 -14.36 2.87 -29.19
CA ASN A 149 -15.65 3.50 -28.96
C ASN A 149 -15.60 4.44 -27.74
N GLU A 150 -16.75 5.03 -27.40
CA GLU A 150 -16.89 5.88 -26.22
C GLU A 150 -16.51 5.14 -24.93
N LYS A 151 -15.76 5.82 -24.06
CA LYS A 151 -15.35 5.29 -22.77
C LYS A 151 -16.56 5.08 -21.86
N VAL A 152 -16.54 4.02 -21.07
CA VAL A 152 -17.50 3.79 -19.98
C VAL A 152 -16.93 4.28 -18.65
N ASN A 153 -17.82 4.63 -17.72
CA ASN A 153 -17.40 5.00 -16.38
C ASN A 153 -16.69 3.82 -15.72
N SER A 154 -15.45 4.05 -15.30
CA SER A 154 -14.62 3.07 -14.61
C SER A 154 -13.74 3.77 -13.58
N GLY A 155 -13.34 3.03 -12.56
CA GLY A 155 -12.53 3.58 -11.48
C GLY A 155 -12.32 2.55 -10.39
N ASN A 156 -11.50 2.93 -9.41
CA ASN A 156 -11.28 2.11 -8.22
C ASN A 156 -12.34 2.46 -7.17
N VAL A 157 -12.96 1.45 -6.58
CA VAL A 157 -13.79 1.60 -5.38
C VAL A 157 -12.96 1.11 -4.20
N LEU A 158 -12.72 2.00 -3.24
CA LEU A 158 -11.95 1.68 -2.04
C LEU A 158 -12.86 1.00 -1.02
N ILE A 159 -12.30 0.05 -0.27
CA ILE A 159 -13.01 -0.71 0.76
C ILE A 159 -12.23 -0.52 2.06
N ASP A 160 -12.91 -0.07 3.12
CA ASP A 160 -12.33 0.11 4.45
C ASP A 160 -13.23 -0.52 5.52
N GLY A 161 -12.82 -1.69 6.02
CA GLY A 161 -13.62 -2.47 6.95
C GLY A 161 -14.94 -2.94 6.34
N ILE A 162 -16.06 -2.47 6.89
CA ILE A 162 -17.42 -2.74 6.38
C ILE A 162 -17.88 -1.68 5.36
N GLY A 163 -17.13 -0.60 5.22
CA GLY A 163 -17.41 0.48 4.28
C GLY A 163 -16.99 0.13 2.87
N VAL A 164 -17.90 0.30 1.91
CA VAL A 164 -17.64 0.11 0.48
C VAL A 164 -17.86 1.45 -0.22
N GLY A 165 -16.78 2.06 -0.72
CA GLY A 165 -16.82 3.33 -1.44
C GLY A 165 -17.07 4.56 -0.56
N ASP A 166 -17.10 4.40 0.77
CA ASP A 166 -17.19 5.48 1.76
C ASP A 166 -15.86 6.24 1.91
N VAL A 167 -14.74 5.57 1.64
CA VAL A 167 -13.42 6.21 1.55
C VAL A 167 -13.19 6.75 0.15
N GLY A 168 -13.34 8.07 0.00
CA GLY A 168 -12.97 8.80 -1.21
C GLY A 168 -11.53 9.35 -1.18
N ASN A 169 -11.10 9.96 -2.29
CA ASN A 169 -9.79 10.62 -2.40
C ASN A 169 -9.58 11.72 -1.35
N ILE A 170 -10.65 12.37 -0.88
CA ILE A 170 -10.58 13.42 0.16
C ILE A 170 -10.18 12.79 1.50
N VAL A 171 -10.82 11.68 1.88
CA VAL A 171 -10.51 10.98 3.13
C VAL A 171 -9.06 10.48 3.11
N LEU A 172 -8.58 9.97 1.97
CA LEU A 172 -7.17 9.59 1.82
C LEU A 172 -6.22 10.78 1.95
N ARG A 173 -6.56 11.93 1.35
CA ARG A 173 -5.78 13.16 1.46
C ARG A 173 -5.69 13.63 2.91
N ASP A 174 -6.81 13.67 3.62
CA ASP A 174 -6.83 14.07 5.03
C ASP A 174 -6.00 13.10 5.87
N ARG A 175 -6.09 11.79 5.64
CA ARG A 175 -5.24 10.79 6.30
C ARG A 175 -3.75 11.02 6.02
N HIS A 176 -3.40 11.38 4.78
CA HIS A 176 -2.01 11.64 4.41
C HIS A 176 -1.46 12.88 5.11
N LEU A 177 -2.20 14.00 5.09
CA LEU A 177 -1.83 15.22 5.81
C LEU A 177 -1.70 14.97 7.31
N LEU A 178 -2.62 14.22 7.92
CA LEU A 178 -2.55 13.88 9.34
C LEU A 178 -1.36 12.96 9.68
N ALA A 179 -0.92 12.11 8.75
CA ALA A 179 0.21 11.22 8.95
C ALA A 179 1.56 11.94 8.81
N GLU A 180 1.65 12.94 7.91
CA GLU A 180 2.88 13.72 7.69
C GLU A 180 3.01 14.89 8.66
N ASP A 181 1.96 15.69 8.81
CA ASP A 181 1.99 16.95 9.57
C ASP A 181 1.44 16.79 10.99
N GLY A 182 0.71 15.71 11.28
CA GLY A 182 -0.03 15.57 12.53
C GLY A 182 -1.25 16.49 12.61
N ILE A 183 -1.72 16.75 13.84
CA ILE A 183 -2.88 17.59 14.09
C ILE A 183 -2.67 18.49 15.32
N PHE A 184 -3.25 19.68 15.23
CA PHE A 184 -3.31 20.69 16.27
C PHE A 184 -4.75 21.18 16.42
N ILE A 185 -5.33 20.97 17.59
CA ILE A 185 -6.74 21.27 17.88
C ILE A 185 -6.76 22.37 18.95
N ALA A 186 -7.38 23.51 18.65
CA ALA A 186 -7.62 24.57 19.62
C ALA A 186 -9.13 24.65 19.93
N VAL A 187 -9.50 24.45 21.20
CA VAL A 187 -10.88 24.45 21.67
C VAL A 187 -11.13 25.68 22.53
N VAL A 188 -12.11 26.49 22.14
CA VAL A 188 -12.54 27.68 22.91
C VAL A 188 -14.04 27.59 23.12
N THR A 189 -14.49 27.73 24.37
CA THR A 189 -15.89 27.81 24.71
C THR A 189 -16.32 29.26 24.86
N LEU A 190 -17.34 29.66 24.13
CA LEU A 190 -17.88 31.02 24.13
C LEU A 190 -19.25 31.04 24.80
N ASP A 191 -19.48 32.04 25.63
CA ASP A 191 -20.80 32.36 26.18
C ASP A 191 -21.40 33.50 25.34
N PRO A 192 -22.36 33.21 24.44
CA PRO A 192 -22.95 34.21 23.56
C PRO A 192 -23.82 35.21 24.32
N LYS A 193 -24.41 34.83 25.48
CA LYS A 193 -25.29 35.71 26.26
C LYS A 193 -24.48 36.79 26.97
N ASN A 194 -23.40 36.37 27.64
CA ASN A 194 -22.52 37.29 28.36
C ASN A 194 -21.36 37.82 27.49
N ARG A 195 -21.32 37.43 26.21
CA ARG A 195 -20.30 37.77 25.20
C ARG A 195 -18.87 37.65 25.73
N ARG A 196 -18.58 36.53 26.40
CA ARG A 196 -17.29 36.25 27.02
C ARG A 196 -16.78 34.87 26.64
N ILE A 197 -15.48 34.67 26.77
CA ILE A 197 -14.89 33.33 26.74
C ILE A 197 -15.26 32.64 28.06
N ALA A 198 -16.00 31.53 27.98
CA ALA A 198 -16.45 30.76 29.12
C ALA A 198 -15.37 29.78 29.61
N ALA A 199 -14.62 29.19 28.68
CA ALA A 199 -13.50 28.28 28.95
C ALA A 199 -12.54 28.22 27.74
N GLY A 200 -11.28 27.85 27.97
CA GLY A 200 -10.22 27.78 26.95
C GLY A 200 -9.50 29.12 26.67
N PRO A 201 -8.61 29.18 25.66
CA PRO A 201 -8.30 28.13 24.68
C PRO A 201 -7.56 26.93 25.30
N GLU A 202 -8.03 25.73 25.01
CA GLU A 202 -7.29 24.49 25.29
C GLU A 202 -6.69 23.98 23.98
N ILE A 203 -5.38 23.70 23.98
CA ILE A 203 -4.67 23.20 22.81
C ILE A 203 -4.30 21.73 23.02
N GLN A 204 -4.70 20.89 22.06
CA GLN A 204 -4.31 19.48 21.99
C GLN A 204 -3.57 19.21 20.69
N SER A 205 -2.43 18.52 20.77
CA SER A 205 -1.64 18.14 19.61
C SER A 205 -1.33 16.64 19.60
N ARG A 206 -1.32 16.06 18.39
CA ARG A 206 -0.92 14.66 18.12
C ARG A 206 -0.10 14.63 16.84
N GLY A 207 1.07 14.01 16.87
CA GLY A 207 1.92 13.83 15.67
C GLY A 207 2.64 15.07 15.16
N PHE A 208 2.24 16.29 15.57
CA PHE A 208 2.84 17.54 15.09
C PHE A 208 4.13 17.93 15.83
N VAL A 209 4.13 17.92 17.17
CA VAL A 209 5.32 18.19 17.98
C VAL A 209 5.40 17.28 19.20
N TYR A 210 6.61 17.01 19.67
CA TYR A 210 6.80 16.30 20.95
C TYR A 210 6.46 17.23 22.11
N VAL A 211 5.27 17.05 22.69
CA VAL A 211 4.67 17.93 23.71
C VAL A 211 5.64 18.25 24.86
N ARG A 212 6.42 17.27 25.33
CA ARG A 212 7.35 17.45 26.46
C ARG A 212 8.53 18.38 26.16
N GLU A 213 8.91 18.53 24.90
CA GLU A 213 10.01 19.40 24.47
C GLU A 213 9.51 20.72 23.88
N SER A 214 8.20 20.82 23.60
CA SER A 214 7.58 21.96 22.90
C SER A 214 6.55 22.71 23.76
N GLU A 215 6.61 22.59 25.10
CA GLU A 215 5.69 23.29 26.01
C GLU A 215 5.68 24.81 25.78
N ALA A 216 6.86 25.41 25.53
CA ALA A 216 6.95 26.84 25.26
C ALA A 216 6.17 27.26 24.00
N LEU A 217 6.21 26.43 22.94
CA LEU A 217 5.50 26.68 21.69
C LEU A 217 3.98 26.53 21.88
N LEU A 218 3.55 25.53 22.65
CA LEU A 218 2.14 25.32 22.96
C LEU A 218 1.59 26.46 23.83
N ASN A 219 2.35 26.91 24.83
CA ASN A 219 1.98 28.05 25.68
C ASN A 219 1.91 29.36 24.89
N GLU A 220 2.86 29.60 23.96
CA GLU A 220 2.80 30.76 23.08
C GLU A 220 1.56 30.72 22.18
N ALA A 221 1.25 29.55 21.62
CA ALA A 221 0.06 29.36 20.81
C ALA A 221 -1.22 29.61 21.62
N GLU A 222 -1.27 29.15 22.88
CA GLU A 222 -2.41 29.37 23.78
C GLU A 222 -2.63 30.86 24.04
N GLU A 223 -1.56 31.58 24.38
CA GLU A 223 -1.59 33.02 24.62
C GLU A 223 -1.98 33.81 23.36
N LYS A 224 -1.47 33.41 22.18
CA LYS A 224 -1.87 33.98 20.89
C LYS A 224 -3.35 33.75 20.62
N SER A 225 -3.83 32.51 20.73
CA SER A 225 -5.24 32.16 20.51
C SER A 225 -6.15 32.93 21.46
N LYS A 226 -5.77 33.07 22.73
CA LYS A 226 -6.52 33.81 23.74
C LYS A 226 -6.60 35.30 23.41
N ARG A 227 -5.49 35.89 22.98
CA ARG A 227 -5.41 37.29 22.56
C ARG A 227 -6.30 37.53 21.33
N ASP A 228 -6.20 36.69 20.31
CA ASP A 228 -6.97 36.84 19.07
C ASP A 228 -8.48 36.66 19.28
N CYS A 229 -8.88 35.64 20.06
CA CYS A 229 -10.28 35.45 20.42
C CYS A 229 -10.83 36.68 21.14
N ARG A 230 -10.08 37.28 22.07
CA ARG A 230 -10.49 38.49 22.80
C ARG A 230 -10.62 39.71 21.88
N ILE A 231 -9.69 39.93 20.95
CA ILE A 231 -9.74 41.05 20.01
C ILE A 231 -10.94 40.91 19.05
N ARG A 232 -11.17 39.73 18.47
CA ARG A 232 -12.29 39.52 17.54
C ARG A 232 -13.65 39.67 18.21
N PHE A 233 -13.84 39.12 19.40
CA PHE A 233 -15.09 39.27 20.16
C PHE A 233 -15.36 40.73 20.58
N THR A 234 -14.30 41.50 20.85
CA THR A 234 -14.42 42.93 21.20
C THR A 234 -14.66 43.81 19.97
N ARG A 235 -14.16 43.44 18.78
CA ARG A 235 -14.39 44.19 17.53
C ARG A 235 -15.81 44.04 16.98
N GLU A 236 -16.45 42.88 17.14
CA GLU A 236 -17.89 42.73 16.81
C GLU A 236 -18.78 43.64 17.67
N LYS A 237 -18.34 44.02 18.88
CA LYS A 237 -19.01 45.01 19.73
C LYS A 237 -19.15 46.38 19.07
N ASN A 238 -18.21 46.77 18.19
CA ASN A 238 -18.18 48.09 17.53
C ASN A 238 -18.74 48.07 16.10
N ARG A 239 -19.10 46.91 15.55
CA ARG A 239 -19.65 46.77 14.19
C ARG A 239 -21.18 46.59 14.16
N MET A 240 -21.81 46.41 15.32
CA MET A 240 -23.27 46.32 15.49
C MET A 240 -23.86 47.53 16.24
N VAL A 241 -23.16 48.66 16.26
CA VAL A 241 -23.68 49.96 16.71
C VAL A 241 -23.70 50.89 15.52
#